data_AF-A0A1F6E7W4-F1
#
_entry.id   AF-A0A1F6E7W4-F1
#
_cell.length_a   1.000
_cell.length_b   1.000
_cell.length_c   1.000
_cell.angle_alpha   90.00
_cell.angle_beta   90.00
_cell.angle_gamma   90.00
#
_symmetry.space_group_name_H-M   'P 1'
#
loop_
_entity.id
_entity.type
_entity.pdbx_description
1 polymer ?
#
loop_
_entity_poly.entity_id
_entity_poly.type
_entity_poly.pdbx_seq_one_letter_code
_entity_poly.pdbx_strand_id
1 'polypeptide(L)'
;MGKSIRKGGFTLIELLVVIAIIGILSSVVLASLNSARVKGRVASAQQTLKSFSTALTICLNESIAITPVSGTAPTAGGAACTDSGTAYTWPALPASGSWSYTTAWTTTLGTSFSFVATGDGKTITCTQSGCTTT
;
A
#
# COMPACT_ATOMS: atom_id res chain seq x y z
N MET A 1 31.31 48.39 -30.74
CA MET A 1 32.40 47.92 -29.85
C MET A 1 31.91 46.65 -29.14
N GLY A 2 32.22 45.46 -29.65
CA GLY A 2 31.75 44.19 -29.06
C GLY A 2 32.69 43.70 -27.96
N LYS A 3 32.22 43.60 -26.73
CA LYS A 3 33.02 43.13 -25.59
C LYS A 3 33.13 41.60 -25.65
N SER A 4 34.32 41.08 -25.95
CA SER A 4 34.62 39.64 -25.91
C SER A 4 34.56 39.13 -24.47
N ILE A 5 33.62 38.23 -24.18
CA ILE A 5 33.49 37.58 -22.88
C ILE A 5 34.42 36.36 -22.88
N ARG A 6 35.47 36.38 -22.05
CA ARG A 6 36.34 35.21 -21.86
C ARG A 6 35.55 34.11 -21.17
N LYS A 7 35.43 32.94 -21.80
CA LYS A 7 34.85 31.75 -21.16
C LYS A 7 35.88 31.17 -20.18
N GLY A 8 35.57 31.20 -18.88
CA GLY A 8 36.35 30.51 -17.85
C GLY A 8 36.13 28.99 -17.93
N GLY A 9 37.18 28.20 -17.71
CA GLY A 9 37.10 26.75 -17.57
C GLY A 9 36.95 26.34 -16.10
N PHE A 10 36.27 25.22 -15.85
CA PHE A 10 36.19 24.59 -14.53
C PHE A 10 37.53 23.95 -14.14
N THR A 11 37.91 24.06 -12.86
CA THR A 11 39.05 23.34 -12.30
C THR A 11 38.66 21.91 -11.90
N LEU A 12 39.63 20.99 -11.91
CA LEU A 12 39.41 19.60 -11.46
C LEU A 12 38.99 19.53 -10.00
N ILE A 13 39.50 20.43 -9.16
CA ILE A 13 39.17 20.47 -7.72
C ILE A 13 37.73 20.93 -7.47
N GLU A 14 37.22 21.87 -8.27
CA GLU A 14 35.82 22.31 -8.19
C GLU A 14 34.88 21.14 -8.52
N LEU A 15 35.20 20.35 -9.55
CA LEU A 15 34.39 19.19 -9.91
C LEU A 15 34.46 18.09 -8.83
N LEU A 16 35.64 17.87 -8.24
CA LEU A 16 35.86 16.88 -7.18
C LEU A 16 35.06 17.21 -5.91
N VAL A 17 35.02 18.47 -5.49
CA VAL A 17 34.23 18.90 -4.32
C VAL A 17 32.73 18.71 -4.57
N VAL A 18 32.24 18.99 -5.78
CA VAL A 18 30.82 18.86 -6.11
C VAL A 18 30.35 17.40 -6.00
N ILE A 19 31.11 16.45 -6.56
CA ILE A 19 30.75 15.03 -6.46
C ILE A 19 30.82 14.53 -5.01
N ALA A 20 31.75 15.05 -4.20
CA ALA A 20 31.85 14.71 -2.78
C ALA A 20 30.59 15.18 -2.01
N ILE A 21 30.13 16.41 -2.26
CA ILE A 21 28.93 16.95 -1.63
C ILE A 21 27.67 16.18 -2.07
N ILE A 22 27.52 15.91 -3.38
CA ILE A 22 26.39 15.11 -3.89
C ILE A 22 26.40 13.70 -3.28
N GLY A 23 27.57 13.09 -3.10
CA GLY A 23 27.72 11.78 -2.44
C GLY A 23 27.19 11.78 -1.02
N ILE A 24 27.56 12.79 -0.21
CA ILE A 24 27.09 12.91 1.17
C ILE A 24 25.57 13.13 1.21
N LEU A 25 25.05 14.08 0.44
CA LEU A 25 23.62 14.40 0.42
C LEU A 25 22.76 13.24 -0.08
N SER A 26 23.21 12.51 -1.11
CA SER A 26 22.48 11.37 -1.67
C SER A 26 22.33 10.20 -0.68
N SER A 27 23.34 9.95 0.16
CA SER A 27 23.30 8.89 1.17
C SER A 27 22.18 9.10 2.20
N VAL A 28 22.00 10.34 2.68
CA VAL A 28 20.97 10.71 3.67
C VAL A 28 19.58 10.62 3.05
N VAL A 29 19.44 11.07 1.80
CA VAL A 29 18.17 11.01 1.06
C VAL A 29 17.73 9.55 0.83
N LEU A 30 18.66 8.65 0.51
CA LEU A 30 18.32 7.26 0.24
C LEU A 30 17.76 6.54 1.47
N ALA A 31 18.34 6.77 2.66
CA ALA A 31 17.87 6.18 3.92
C ALA A 31 16.44 6.64 4.26
N SER A 32 16.14 7.92 4.08
CA SER A 32 14.80 8.47 4.35
C SER A 32 13.76 8.00 3.32
N LEU A 33 14.14 7.86 2.05
CA LEU A 33 13.26 7.41 0.98
C LEU A 33 12.77 5.96 1.17
N ASN A 34 13.63 5.06 1.67
CA ASN A 34 13.21 3.67 1.91
C ASN A 34 12.08 3.60 2.95
N SER A 35 12.23 4.35 4.05
CA SER A 35 11.19 4.44 5.09
C SER A 35 9.89 5.06 4.56
N ALA A 36 9.99 6.10 3.72
CA ALA A 36 8.83 6.72 3.09
C ALA A 36 8.08 5.76 2.16
N ARG A 37 8.82 4.93 1.39
CA ARG A 37 8.22 3.91 0.52
C ARG A 37 7.44 2.86 1.31
N VAL A 38 8.00 2.37 2.41
CA VAL A 38 7.31 1.42 3.31
C VAL A 38 6.02 2.03 3.85
N LYS A 39 6.09 3.25 4.41
CA LYS A 39 4.90 3.97 4.90
C LYS A 39 3.84 4.18 3.82
N GLY A 40 4.27 4.51 2.59
CA GLY A 40 3.37 4.66 1.44
C GLY A 40 2.64 3.38 1.08
N ARG A 41 3.32 2.22 1.12
CA ARG A 41 2.67 0.92 0.88
C ARG A 41 1.66 0.55 1.96
N VAL A 42 2.02 0.75 3.23
CA VAL A 42 1.09 0.53 4.36
C VAL A 42 -0.15 1.40 4.21
N ALA A 43 0.02 2.69 3.90
CA ALA A 43 -1.09 3.61 3.69
C ALA A 43 -1.97 3.19 2.49
N SER A 44 -1.35 2.76 1.39
CA SER A 44 -2.07 2.25 0.22
C SER A 44 -2.88 0.99 0.57
N ALA A 45 -2.29 0.03 1.27
CA ALA A 45 -2.99 -1.18 1.72
C ALA A 45 -4.16 -0.82 2.64
N GLN A 46 -3.94 0.07 3.60
CA GLN A 46 -4.98 0.53 4.52
C GLN A 46 -6.14 1.21 3.80
N GLN A 47 -5.86 2.05 2.80
CA GLN A 47 -6.90 2.71 2.01
C GLN A 47 -7.71 1.71 1.18
N THR A 48 -7.03 0.76 0.51
CA THR A 48 -7.70 -0.31 -0.25
C THR A 48 -8.62 -1.12 0.65
N LEU A 49 -8.14 -1.53 1.82
CA LEU A 49 -8.91 -2.36 2.77
C LEU A 49 -10.08 -1.59 3.40
N LYS A 50 -9.93 -0.29 3.66
CA LYS A 50 -11.01 0.57 4.16
C LYS A 50 -12.12 0.75 3.13
N SER A 51 -11.77 0.99 1.87
CA SER A 51 -12.77 1.04 0.79
C SER A 51 -13.50 -0.30 0.65
N PHE A 52 -12.77 -1.40 0.80
CA PHE A 52 -13.32 -2.74 0.71
C PHE A 52 -14.19 -3.13 1.91
N SER A 53 -13.85 -2.74 3.14
CA SER A 53 -14.72 -2.97 4.30
C SER A 53 -16.08 -2.29 4.13
N THR A 54 -16.12 -1.11 3.49
CA THR A 54 -17.40 -0.46 3.15
C THR A 54 -18.21 -1.29 2.17
N ALA A 55 -17.57 -1.88 1.15
CA ALA A 55 -18.25 -2.77 0.20
C ALA A 55 -18.80 -4.03 0.89
N LEU A 56 -18.05 -4.63 1.81
CA LEU A 56 -18.55 -5.77 2.59
C LEU A 56 -19.72 -5.40 3.51
N THR A 57 -19.72 -4.19 4.08
CA THR A 57 -20.87 -3.69 4.85
C THR A 57 -22.12 -3.60 3.99
N ILE A 58 -22.00 -3.17 2.72
CA ILE A 58 -23.14 -3.15 1.78
C ILE A 58 -23.67 -4.57 1.56
N CYS A 59 -22.79 -5.54 1.29
CA CYS A 59 -23.20 -6.94 1.12
C CYS A 59 -23.92 -7.49 2.36
N LEU A 60 -23.43 -7.16 3.54
CA LEU A 60 -24.07 -7.58 4.79
C LEU A 60 -25.46 -6.95 4.97
N ASN A 61 -25.62 -5.67 4.61
CA ASN A 61 -26.90 -4.96 4.66
C ASN A 61 -27.93 -5.55 3.68
N GLU A 62 -27.49 -6.08 2.55
CA GLU A 62 -28.33 -6.77 1.56
C GLU A 62 -28.57 -8.25 1.89
N SER A 63 -28.15 -8.71 3.07
CA SER A 63 -28.25 -10.12 3.50
C SER A 63 -27.49 -11.10 2.58
N ILE A 64 -26.47 -10.62 1.87
CA ILE A 64 -25.60 -11.45 1.03
C ILE A 64 -24.50 -12.06 1.90
N ALA A 65 -24.26 -13.36 1.70
CA ALA A 65 -23.17 -14.06 2.35
C ALA A 65 -21.81 -13.51 1.89
N ILE A 66 -20.94 -13.21 2.85
CA ILE A 66 -19.56 -12.85 2.57
C ILE A 66 -18.74 -14.13 2.45
N THR A 67 -18.05 -14.28 1.34
CA THR A 67 -17.15 -15.40 1.07
C THR A 67 -15.72 -15.02 1.45
N PRO A 68 -15.09 -15.74 2.41
CA PRO A 68 -13.71 -15.48 2.78
C PRO A 68 -12.77 -15.73 1.60
N VAL A 69 -11.65 -15.02 1.53
CA VAL A 69 -10.69 -15.24 0.44
C VAL A 69 -10.08 -16.64 0.56
N SER A 70 -10.12 -17.36 -0.55
CA SER A 70 -9.54 -18.68 -0.72
C SER A 70 -8.10 -18.55 -1.24
N GLY A 71 -7.19 -18.01 -0.41
CA GLY A 71 -5.76 -17.95 -0.75
C GLY A 71 -4.95 -16.96 0.10
N THR A 72 -3.66 -17.27 0.28
CA THR A 72 -2.69 -16.46 1.06
C THR A 72 -1.87 -15.50 0.18
N ALA A 73 -2.36 -15.10 -1.00
CA ALA A 73 -1.58 -14.34 -1.98
C ALA A 73 -2.03 -12.86 -2.07
N PRO A 74 -1.14 -11.94 -2.50
CA PRO A 74 -1.47 -10.52 -2.77
C PRO A 74 -2.46 -10.33 -3.93
N THR A 75 -2.71 -11.40 -4.69
CA THR A 75 -3.51 -11.36 -5.90
C THR A 75 -4.99 -11.40 -5.55
N ALA A 76 -5.66 -10.28 -5.81
CA ALA A 76 -7.10 -10.20 -5.99
C ALA A 76 -7.61 -11.42 -6.77
N GLY A 77 -8.66 -12.06 -6.27
CA GLY A 77 -9.24 -13.19 -6.96
C GLY A 77 -10.10 -14.02 -6.04
N GLY A 78 -11.41 -13.96 -6.29
CA GLY A 78 -12.43 -14.58 -5.47
C GLY A 78 -13.54 -13.58 -5.22
N ALA A 79 -14.79 -14.02 -5.45
CA ALA A 79 -15.94 -13.26 -4.98
C ALA A 79 -15.81 -13.12 -3.46
N ALA A 80 -16.01 -11.91 -2.98
CA ALA A 80 -16.11 -11.56 -1.57
C ALA A 80 -17.57 -11.49 -1.13
N CYS A 81 -18.45 -11.11 -2.05
CA CYS A 81 -19.89 -11.32 -1.97
C CYS A 81 -20.42 -11.51 -3.39
N THR A 82 -21.46 -12.32 -3.51
CA THR A 82 -22.11 -12.64 -4.79
C THR A 82 -23.57 -12.24 -4.67
N ASP A 83 -23.96 -11.13 -5.29
CA ASP A 83 -25.37 -10.83 -5.60
C ASP A 83 -25.70 -11.42 -6.99
N SER A 84 -26.94 -11.24 -7.43
CA SER A 84 -27.41 -11.74 -8.73
C SER A 84 -26.85 -10.97 -9.97
N GLY A 85 -25.77 -10.18 -9.87
CA GLY A 85 -25.23 -9.45 -11.03
C GLY A 85 -23.89 -8.69 -10.91
N THR A 86 -23.32 -8.59 -9.72
CA THR A 86 -22.18 -7.76 -9.31
C THR A 86 -21.31 -8.49 -8.27
N ALA A 87 -20.24 -9.14 -8.72
CA ALA A 87 -19.28 -9.74 -7.80
C ALA A 87 -18.37 -8.65 -7.21
N TYR A 88 -18.55 -8.31 -5.93
CA TYR A 88 -17.48 -7.65 -5.19
C TYR A 88 -16.36 -8.66 -5.03
N THR A 89 -15.15 -8.30 -5.47
CA THR A 89 -13.99 -9.19 -5.42
C THR A 89 -12.98 -8.68 -4.41
N TRP A 90 -12.24 -9.60 -3.82
CA TRP A 90 -11.12 -9.25 -2.96
C TRP A 90 -10.11 -8.41 -3.73
N PRO A 91 -9.76 -7.19 -3.27
CA PRO A 91 -8.89 -6.30 -4.01
C PRO A 91 -7.43 -6.77 -3.93
N ALA A 92 -6.63 -6.27 -4.86
CA ALA A 92 -5.21 -6.60 -4.87
C ALA A 92 -4.50 -5.74 -3.82
N LEU A 93 -3.64 -6.37 -3.04
CA LEU A 93 -2.77 -5.67 -2.10
C LEU A 93 -1.46 -5.24 -2.80
N PRO A 94 -0.68 -4.32 -2.19
CA PRO A 94 0.59 -3.91 -2.78
C PRO A 94 1.50 -5.12 -3.06
N ALA A 95 1.94 -5.28 -4.31
CA ALA A 95 2.74 -6.42 -4.74
C ALA A 95 4.14 -6.50 -4.08
N SER A 96 4.60 -5.39 -3.48
CA SER A 96 5.84 -5.31 -2.73
C SER A 96 5.55 -5.14 -1.24
N GLY A 97 6.42 -5.66 -0.37
CA GLY A 97 6.17 -5.68 1.07
C GLY A 97 5.50 -6.94 1.59
N SER A 98 5.39 -8.00 0.76
CA SER A 98 4.83 -9.30 1.14
C SER A 98 3.42 -9.19 1.74
N TRP A 99 2.58 -8.34 1.15
CA TRP A 99 1.20 -8.19 1.60
C TRP A 99 0.36 -9.42 1.26
N SER A 100 -0.38 -9.92 2.24
CA SER A 100 -1.26 -11.08 2.07
C SER A 100 -2.45 -10.97 3.00
N TYR A 101 -3.58 -11.52 2.58
CA TYR A 101 -4.69 -11.78 3.49
C TYR A 101 -4.39 -13.00 4.36
N THR A 102 -4.79 -12.96 5.63
CA THR A 102 -4.62 -14.10 6.55
C THR A 102 -5.92 -14.89 6.65
N THR A 103 -5.86 -16.21 6.82
CA THR A 103 -7.04 -17.08 6.94
C THR A 103 -7.91 -16.85 8.19
N ALA A 104 -7.59 -15.87 9.02
CA ALA A 104 -8.39 -15.49 10.18
C ALA A 104 -9.49 -14.50 9.77
N TRP A 105 -10.72 -15.01 9.71
CA TRP A 105 -11.93 -14.23 9.47
C TRP A 105 -13.05 -14.73 10.35
N THR A 106 -13.91 -13.81 10.74
CA THR A 106 -15.20 -14.12 11.36
C THR A 106 -16.27 -13.53 10.46
N THR A 107 -17.26 -14.32 10.07
CA THR A 107 -18.47 -13.81 9.43
C THR A 107 -19.67 -14.43 10.11
N THR A 108 -20.59 -13.57 10.54
CA THR A 108 -21.91 -13.99 10.97
C THR A 108 -22.89 -13.27 10.06
N LEU A 109 -23.58 -14.06 9.22
CA LEU A 109 -24.60 -13.57 8.29
C LEU A 109 -25.51 -12.56 8.98
N GLY A 110 -25.56 -11.35 8.43
CA GLY A 110 -26.41 -10.26 8.93
C GLY A 110 -25.94 -9.54 10.20
N THR A 111 -24.76 -9.82 10.77
CA THR A 111 -24.34 -9.16 12.04
C THR A 111 -22.91 -8.65 12.10
N SER A 112 -21.90 -9.34 11.55
CA SER A 112 -20.52 -8.81 11.59
C SER A 112 -19.57 -9.52 10.62
N PHE A 113 -18.50 -8.82 10.24
CA PHE A 113 -17.34 -9.41 9.59
C PHE A 113 -16.04 -8.89 10.21
N SER A 114 -14.98 -9.71 10.14
CA SER A 114 -13.60 -9.28 10.36
C SER A 114 -12.66 -9.98 9.39
N PHE A 115 -11.70 -9.25 8.84
CA PHE A 115 -10.63 -9.78 8.00
C PHE A 115 -9.30 -9.08 8.30
N VAL A 116 -8.20 -9.79 8.07
CA VAL A 116 -6.85 -9.31 8.39
C VAL A 116 -5.94 -9.43 7.17
N ALA A 117 -5.12 -8.40 6.96
CA ALA A 117 -4.06 -8.39 5.97
C ALA A 117 -2.72 -8.04 6.64
N THR A 118 -1.65 -8.73 6.26
CA THR A 118 -0.31 -8.56 6.82
C THR A 118 0.68 -8.24 5.72
N GLY A 119 1.57 -7.28 5.94
CA GLY A 119 2.65 -6.92 5.01
C GLY A 119 3.53 -5.81 5.59
N ASP A 120 4.77 -5.70 5.13
CA ASP A 120 5.75 -4.71 5.60
C ASP A 120 5.96 -4.72 7.15
N GLY A 121 5.79 -5.89 7.79
CA GLY A 121 5.86 -6.03 9.25
C GLY A 121 4.67 -5.40 10.00
N LYS A 122 3.58 -5.10 9.28
CA LYS A 122 2.35 -4.52 9.79
C LYS A 122 1.15 -5.46 9.59
N THR A 123 0.20 -5.36 10.50
CA THR A 123 -1.05 -6.11 10.47
C THR A 123 -2.22 -5.14 10.45
N ILE A 124 -3.03 -5.18 9.39
CA ILE A 124 -4.24 -4.38 9.25
C ILE A 124 -5.42 -5.29 9.53
N THR A 125 -6.17 -4.99 10.59
CA THR A 125 -7.40 -5.68 10.95
C THR A 125 -8.58 -4.79 10.63
N CYS A 126 -9.47 -5.28 9.78
CA CYS A 126 -10.70 -4.59 9.41
C CYS A 126 -11.91 -5.30 10.00
N THR A 127 -12.86 -4.49 10.46
CA THR A 127 -14.17 -4.92 10.96
C THR A 127 -15.24 -3.99 10.38
N GLN A 128 -16.50 -4.23 10.71
CA GLN A 128 -17.61 -3.36 10.31
C GLN A 128 -17.45 -1.91 10.82
N SER A 129 -16.79 -1.70 11.96
CA SER A 129 -16.58 -0.36 12.54
C SER A 129 -15.36 0.38 11.96
N GLY A 130 -14.49 -0.33 11.21
CA GLY A 130 -13.33 0.25 10.55
C GLY A 130 -12.09 -0.65 10.55
N CYS A 131 -11.01 -0.11 10.00
CA CYS A 131 -9.71 -0.77 9.88
C CYS A 131 -8.67 -0.14 10.81
N THR A 132 -7.94 -0.97 11.54
CA THR A 132 -6.85 -0.58 12.45
C THR A 132 -5.55 -1.26 12.04
N THR A 133 -4.43 -0.57 12.21
CA THR A 133 -3.09 -1.06 11.83
C THR A 133 -2.25 -1.24 13.09
N THR A 134 -1.63 -2.41 13.25
CA THR A 134 -0.66 -2.74 14.31
C THR A 134 0.72 -2.95 13.69
#